data_AF-A0A957BXG8-F1
#
_entry.id   AF-A0A957BXG8-F1
#
_cell.length_a   1.000
_cell.length_b   1.000
_cell.length_c   1.000
_cell.angle_alpha   90.00
_cell.angle_beta   90.00
_cell.angle_gamma   90.00
#
_symmetry.space_group_name_H-M   'P 1'
#
loop_
_entity.id
_entity.type
_entity.pdbx_description
1 polymer ?
#
loop_
_entity_poly.entity_id
_entity_poly.type
_entity_poly.pdbx_seq_one_letter_code
_entity_poly.pdbx_strand_id
1 'polypeptide(L)'
;SVADLEIDWRDILTWRLTLEQELIAARDDAHFLALYDLTDPAVSDAALARFETVTRGGRLLVSEVTRGADSVGNPALFARAIVVGTDGSTREEQVVFRLVDGNWKRAS
;
A
#
# COMPACT_ATOMS: atom_id res chain seq x y z
N SER A 1 24.41 9.34 -15.47
CA SER A 1 24.08 10.13 -14.27
C SER A 1 23.32 9.22 -13.32
N VAL A 2 23.41 9.39 -12.00
CA VAL A 2 22.53 8.65 -11.04
C VAL A 2 21.04 9.02 -11.25
N ALA A 3 20.77 10.09 -12.02
CA ALA A 3 19.43 10.56 -12.37
C ALA A 3 18.59 9.58 -13.22
N ASP A 4 19.20 8.56 -13.85
CA ASP A 4 18.49 7.59 -14.70
C ASP A 4 18.31 6.23 -14.03
N LEU A 5 18.49 6.15 -12.70
CA LEU A 5 18.20 4.91 -11.97
C LEU A 5 16.68 4.72 -11.95
N GLU A 6 16.18 3.91 -12.88
CA GLU A 6 14.78 3.49 -12.88
C GLU A 6 14.55 2.58 -11.68
N ILE A 7 14.01 3.15 -10.61
CA ILE A 7 13.66 2.41 -9.40
C ILE A 7 12.51 1.47 -9.75
N ASP A 8 12.74 0.18 -9.58
CA ASP A 8 11.68 -0.80 -9.55
C ASP A 8 10.93 -0.70 -8.23
N TRP A 9 9.72 -0.13 -8.28
CA TRP A 9 8.88 0.08 -7.10
C TRP A 9 8.24 -1.21 -6.57
N ARG A 10 8.26 -2.31 -7.34
CA ARG A 10 7.53 -3.53 -7.00
C ARG A 10 8.01 -4.14 -5.69
N ASP A 11 9.33 -4.22 -5.49
CA ASP A 11 9.89 -4.81 -4.27
C ASP A 11 9.62 -3.93 -3.03
N ILE A 12 9.80 -2.62 -3.17
CA ILE A 12 9.54 -1.65 -2.09
C ILE A 12 8.07 -1.67 -1.68
N LEU A 13 7.16 -1.66 -2.65
CA LEU A 13 5.72 -1.67 -2.38
C LEU A 13 5.24 -3.05 -1.92
N THR A 14 5.86 -4.15 -2.36
CA THR A 14 5.61 -5.49 -1.81
C THR A 14 5.98 -5.53 -0.33
N TRP A 15 7.20 -5.10 0.02
CA TRP A 15 7.63 -4.98 1.42
C TRP A 15 6.67 -4.10 2.23
N ARG A 16 6.25 -2.96 1.67
CA ARG A 16 5.33 -2.04 2.32
C ARG A 16 3.99 -2.68 2.66
N LEU A 17 3.40 -3.42 1.71
CA LEU A 17 2.13 -4.11 1.91
C LEU A 17 2.26 -5.32 2.85
N THR A 18 3.42 -5.98 2.87
CA THR A 18 3.72 -7.02 3.86
C THR A 18 3.80 -6.43 5.27
N LEU A 19 4.53 -5.32 5.45
CA LEU A 19 4.62 -4.62 6.73
C LEU A 19 3.24 -4.19 7.24
N GLU A 20 2.36 -3.71 6.36
CA GLU A 20 0.97 -3.39 6.70
C GLU A 20 0.26 -4.60 7.35
N GLN A 21 0.38 -5.80 6.76
CA GLN A 21 -0.21 -7.01 7.33
C GLN A 21 0.42 -7.42 8.66
N GLU A 22 1.73 -7.25 8.82
CA GLU A 22 2.45 -7.54 10.06
C GLU A 22 1.97 -6.64 11.20
N LEU A 23 1.75 -5.35 10.93
CA LEU A 23 1.26 -4.39 11.92
C LEU A 23 -0.20 -4.66 12.31
N ILE A 24 -1.06 -5.07 11.36
CA ILE A 24 -2.42 -5.55 11.66
C ILE A 24 -2.35 -6.77 12.58
N ALA A 25 -1.50 -7.75 12.26
CA ALA A 25 -1.35 -8.98 13.04
C ALA A 25 -0.81 -8.70 14.46
N ALA A 26 0.11 -7.73 14.60
CA ALA A 26 0.67 -7.29 15.86
C ALA A 26 -0.28 -6.37 16.68
N ARG A 27 -1.40 -5.94 16.09
CA ARG A 27 -2.29 -4.92 16.65
C ARG A 27 -1.58 -3.61 17.00
N ASP A 28 -0.61 -3.22 16.17
CA ASP A 28 0.13 -1.96 16.29
C ASP A 28 -0.55 -0.87 15.43
N ASP A 29 -1.59 -0.25 16.00
CA ASP A 29 -2.43 0.75 15.35
C ASP A 29 -1.65 2.01 14.99
N ALA A 30 -0.79 2.49 15.90
CA ALA A 30 -0.02 3.72 15.71
C ALA A 30 0.90 3.65 14.48
N HIS A 31 1.69 2.58 14.35
CA HIS A 31 2.57 2.41 13.19
C HIS A 31 1.79 2.04 11.93
N PHE A 32 0.68 1.30 12.06
CA PHE A 32 -0.21 1.01 10.93
C PHE A 32 -0.80 2.30 10.34
N LEU A 33 -1.37 3.17 11.18
CA LEU A 33 -1.96 4.44 10.74
C LEU A 33 -0.91 5.39 10.17
N ALA A 34 0.34 5.32 10.65
CA ALA A 34 1.46 6.04 10.04
C ALA A 34 1.74 5.60 8.58
N LEU A 35 1.14 4.50 8.09
CA LEU A 35 1.29 4.10 6.69
C LEU A 35 0.37 4.83 5.71
N TYR A 36 -0.67 5.51 6.20
CA TYR A 36 -1.77 6.06 5.41
C TYR A 36 -1.71 7.58 5.30
N ASP A 37 -2.34 8.10 4.25
CA ASP A 37 -2.61 9.52 4.09
C ASP A 37 -3.90 9.88 4.85
N LEU A 38 -3.75 10.18 6.15
CA LEU A 38 -4.87 10.52 7.03
C LEU A 38 -5.41 11.94 6.83
N THR A 39 -4.86 12.70 5.86
CA THR A 39 -5.42 14.01 5.50
C THR A 39 -6.73 13.88 4.70
N ASP A 40 -6.97 12.69 4.11
CA ASP A 40 -8.21 12.32 3.45
C ASP A 40 -9.08 11.48 4.41
N PRO A 41 -10.26 11.98 4.85
CA PRO A 41 -11.15 11.25 5.74
C PRO A 41 -11.60 9.88 5.20
N ALA A 42 -11.76 9.75 3.87
CA ALA A 42 -12.16 8.48 3.28
C ALA A 42 -11.04 7.44 3.40
N VAL A 43 -9.78 7.86 3.29
CA VAL A 43 -8.61 6.99 3.51
C VAL A 43 -8.49 6.62 4.98
N SER A 44 -8.76 7.55 5.90
CA SER A 44 -8.79 7.27 7.34
C SER A 44 -9.83 6.18 7.68
N ASP A 45 -11.06 6.32 7.19
CA ASP A 45 -12.12 5.33 7.43
C ASP A 45 -11.78 3.96 6.82
N ALA A 46 -11.21 3.94 5.61
CA ALA A 46 -10.77 2.72 4.95
C ALA A 46 -9.60 2.03 5.70
N ALA A 47 -8.67 2.81 6.24
CA ALA A 47 -7.55 2.30 7.05
C ALA A 47 -8.07 1.61 8.32
N LEU A 48 -8.98 2.26 9.04
CA LEU A 48 -9.61 1.69 10.25
C LEU A 48 -10.37 0.41 9.92
N ALA A 49 -11.20 0.42 8.87
CA ALA A 49 -11.93 -0.77 8.43
C ALA A 49 -10.97 -1.92 8.09
N ARG A 50 -9.83 -1.62 7.47
CA ARG A 50 -8.80 -2.61 7.14
C ARG A 50 -8.09 -3.15 8.38
N PHE A 51 -7.76 -2.30 9.35
CA PHE A 51 -7.12 -2.72 10.61
C PHE A 51 -7.98 -3.71 11.41
N GLU A 52 -9.30 -3.57 11.31
CA GLU A 52 -10.27 -4.48 11.94
C GLU A 52 -10.48 -5.79 11.17
N THR A 53 -9.94 -5.93 9.96
CA THR A 53 -10.05 -7.19 9.22
C THR A 53 -9.19 -8.28 9.86
N VAL A 54 -9.75 -9.49 9.94
CA VAL A 54 -8.95 -10.67 10.26
C VAL A 54 -7.98 -10.88 9.09
N THR A 55 -6.68 -10.69 9.33
CA THR A 55 -5.62 -11.01 8.38
C THR A 55 -5.71 -12.51 8.09
N ARG A 56 -6.42 -12.87 7.01
CA ARG A 56 -6.32 -14.20 6.44
C ARG A 56 -4.91 -14.25 5.86
N GLY A 57 -4.08 -15.12 6.43
CA GLY A 57 -2.71 -15.29 5.96
C GLY A 57 -2.65 -15.44 4.43
N GLY A 58 -1.50 -15.10 3.86
CA GLY A 58 -1.31 -15.11 2.42
C GLY A 58 -0.07 -14.33 2.03
N ARG A 59 0.33 -14.42 0.77
CA ARG A 59 1.44 -13.64 0.23
C ARG A 59 0.91 -12.51 -0.64
N LEU A 60 1.37 -11.29 -0.39
CA LEU A 60 1.19 -10.15 -1.28
C LEU A 60 2.39 -10.04 -2.22
N LEU A 61 2.11 -9.71 -3.49
CA LEU A 61 3.13 -9.38 -4.47
C LEU A 61 2.64 -8.24 -5.34
N VAL A 62 3.42 -7.18 -5.49
CA VAL A 62 3.13 -6.12 -6.46
C VAL A 62 3.62 -6.56 -7.83
N SER A 63 2.70 -6.72 -8.78
CA SER A 63 2.99 -7.18 -10.14
C SER A 63 3.31 -6.02 -11.10
N GLU A 64 2.71 -4.86 -10.87
CA GLU A 64 2.82 -3.68 -11.73
C GLU A 64 2.78 -2.41 -10.89
N VAL A 65 3.55 -1.40 -11.29
CA VAL A 65 3.50 -0.05 -10.70
C VAL A 65 3.59 0.99 -11.81
N THR A 66 2.60 1.87 -11.87
CA THR A 66 2.59 3.02 -12.78
C THR A 66 2.75 4.31 -11.98
N ARG A 67 3.71 5.14 -12.40
CA ARG A 67 3.90 6.49 -11.86
C ARG A 67 2.94 7.46 -12.55
N GLY A 68 2.32 8.35 -11.79
CA GLY A 68 1.44 9.37 -12.33
C GLY A 68 1.15 10.46 -11.32
N ALA A 69 -0.03 11.06 -11.45
CA ALA A 69 -0.58 12.00 -10.49
C ALA A 69 -2.02 11.61 -10.14
N ASP A 70 -2.45 11.98 -8.94
CA ASP A 70 -3.85 11.85 -8.54
C ASP A 70 -4.75 12.91 -9.20
N SER A 71 -6.04 12.92 -8.85
CA SER A 71 -7.03 13.85 -9.40
C SER A 71 -6.78 15.33 -9.09
N VAL A 72 -5.87 15.63 -8.14
CA VAL A 72 -5.53 16.98 -7.69
C VAL A 72 -4.11 17.39 -8.09
N GLY A 73 -3.37 16.51 -8.78
CA GLY A 73 -2.03 16.76 -9.30
C GLY A 73 -0.88 16.32 -8.39
N ASN A 74 -1.15 15.62 -7.27
CA ASN A 74 -0.09 15.11 -6.40
C ASN A 74 0.57 13.88 -7.03
N PRO A 75 1.91 13.71 -6.91
CA PRO A 75 2.58 12.50 -7.35
C PRO A 75 1.97 11.24 -6.74
N ALA A 76 1.68 10.25 -7.59
CA ALA A 76 1.03 9.01 -7.21
C ALA A 76 1.71 7.78 -7.83
N LEU A 77 1.66 6.67 -7.09
CA LEU A 77 1.98 5.33 -7.58
C LEU A 77 0.70 4.50 -7.61
N PHE A 78 0.37 3.95 -8.77
CA PHE A 78 -0.74 3.03 -8.96
C PHE A 78 -0.18 1.62 -9.04
N ALA A 79 -0.34 0.86 -7.96
CA ALA A 79 0.17 -0.49 -7.83
C ALA A 79 -0.95 -1.51 -8.08
N ARG A 80 -0.65 -2.55 -8.86
CA ARG A 80 -1.45 -3.77 -8.94
C ARG A 80 -0.80 -4.81 -8.03
N ALA A 81 -1.52 -5.23 -7.00
CA ALA A 81 -1.08 -6.24 -6.05
C ALA A 81 -1.87 -7.54 -6.26
N ILE A 82 -1.18 -8.67 -6.22
CA ILE A 82 -1.75 -10.01 -6.22
C ILE A 82 -1.68 -10.53 -4.80
N VAL A 83 -2.82 -10.88 -4.23
CA VAL A 83 -2.91 -11.58 -2.94
C VAL A 83 -3.10 -13.06 -3.23
N VAL A 84 -2.18 -13.87 -2.73
CA VAL A 84 -2.25 -15.33 -2.80
C VAL A 84 -2.70 -15.85 -1.43
N GLY A 85 -3.93 -16.36 -1.36
CA GLY A 85 -4.50 -16.96 -0.16
C GLY A 85 -3.84 -18.30 0.19
N THR A 86 -3.96 -18.72 1.44
CA THR A 86 -3.44 -20.02 1.90
C THR A 86 -4.08 -21.23 1.22
N ASP A 87 -5.27 -21.05 0.64
CA ASP A 87 -6.00 -22.04 -0.15
C ASP A 87 -5.58 -22.08 -1.63
N GLY A 88 -4.58 -21.27 -2.02
CA GLY A 88 -4.12 -21.14 -3.39
C GLY A 88 -4.98 -20.21 -4.25
N SER A 89 -6.02 -19.58 -3.68
CA SER A 89 -6.79 -18.56 -4.40
C SER A 89 -5.93 -17.32 -4.65
N THR A 90 -6.16 -16.66 -5.79
CA THR A 90 -5.51 -15.39 -6.12
C THR A 90 -6.57 -14.32 -6.34
N ARG A 91 -6.34 -13.13 -5.76
CA ARG A 91 -7.13 -11.93 -6.03
C ARG A 91 -6.23 -10.77 -6.37
N GLU A 92 -6.69 -9.91 -7.26
CA GLU A 92 -6.01 -8.65 -7.56
C GLU A 92 -6.60 -7.50 -6.75
N GLU A 93 -5.73 -6.62 -6.27
CA GLU A 93 -6.08 -5.36 -5.65
C GLU A 93 -5.35 -4.23 -6.37
N GLN A 94 -6.04 -3.12 -6.58
CA GLN A 94 -5.39 -1.86 -6.92
C GLN A 94 -5.11 -1.10 -5.63
N VAL A 95 -3.87 -0.63 -5.46
CA VAL A 95 -3.45 0.18 -4.32
C VAL A 95 -2.84 1.47 -4.84
N VAL A 96 -3.28 2.60 -4.28
CA VAL A 96 -2.74 3.92 -4.61
C VAL A 96 -1.84 4.39 -3.49
N PHE A 97 -0.67 4.91 -3.84
CA PHE A 97 0.21 5.62 -2.92
C PHE A 97 0.38 7.06 -3.36
N ARG A 98 0.33 7.99 -2.41
CA ARG A 98 0.56 9.43 -2.62
C ARG A 98 1.81 9.86 -1.87
N LEU A 99 2.56 10.80 -2.45
CA LEU A 99 3.68 11.42 -1.76
C LEU A 99 3.18 12.51 -0.81
N VAL A 100 3.30 12.29 0.49
CA VAL A 100 2.90 13.22 1.55
C VAL A 100 4.09 13.46 2.45
N ASP A 101 4.53 14.72 2.59
CA ASP A 101 5.70 15.12 3.39
C ASP A 101 6.94 14.27 3.11
N GLY A 102 7.20 14.01 1.82
CA GLY A 102 8.35 13.19 1.38
C GLY A 102 8.20 11.68 1.60
N ASN A 103 7.04 11.21 2.06
CA ASN A 103 6.77 9.80 2.33
C ASN A 103 5.66 9.26 1.42
N TRP A 104 5.86 8.07 0.85
CA TRP A 104 4.79 7.38 0.11
C TRP A 104 3.80 6.77 1.11
N LYS A 105 2.61 7.37 1.17
CA LYS A 105 1.50 6.95 2.04
C LYS A 105 0.42 6.27 1.20
N ARG A 106 -0.23 5.25 1.76
CA ARG A 106 -1.38 4.61 1.12
C ARG A 106 -2.56 5.58 1.09
N ALA A 107 -3.19 5.70 -0.07
CA ALA A 107 -4.27 6.65 -0.37
C ALA A 107 -5.54 5.95 -0.91
N SER A 108 -5.72 4.67 -0.58
CA SER A 108 -6.84 3.81 -1.01
C SER A 108 -7.08 2.67 -0.03
#